data_AF-A0A6I1DWB6-F1
#
_entry.id   AF-A0A6I1DWB6-F1
#
_cell.length_a   1.000
_cell.length_b   1.000
_cell.length_c   1.000
_cell.angle_alpha   90.00
_cell.angle_beta   90.00
_cell.angle_gamma   90.00
#
_symmetry.space_group_name_H-M   'P 1'
#
loop_
_entity.id
_entity.type
_entity.pdbx_description
1 polymer ?
#
loop_
_entity_poly.entity_id
_entity_poly.type
_entity_poly.pdbx_seq_one_letter_code
_entity_poly.pdbx_strand_id
1 'polypeptide(L)' 'MLKESLHTFKMLKRIENPSPEVQDSLDFLGQSIKDKARDSIHDLMYIGDVIGYDELQDSLKEMVNFLKKMKNKPQ' A
#
# COMPACT_ATOMS: atom_id res chain seq x y z
N MET A 1 -13.59 6.38 -5.33
CA MET A 1 -13.15 6.20 -3.93
C MET A 1 -11.65 5.88 -3.78
N LEU A 2 -11.13 4.72 -4.21
CA LEU A 2 -9.70 4.39 -4.00
C LEU A 2 -8.75 5.39 -4.69
N LYS A 3 -9.11 5.83 -5.91
CA LYS A 3 -8.34 6.82 -6.67
C LYS A 3 -8.21 8.17 -5.95
N GLU A 4 -9.29 8.67 -5.35
CA GLU A 4 -9.26 9.93 -4.59
C GLU A 4 -8.45 9.77 -3.30
N SER A 5 -8.61 8.68 -2.56
CA SER A 5 -7.84 8.41 -1.34
C SER A 5 -6.34 8.38 -1.59
N LEU A 6 -5.92 7.74 -2.70
CA LEU A 6 -4.53 7.68 -3.12
C LEU A 6 -3.98 9.04 -3.56
N HIS A 7 -4.79 9.84 -4.26
CA HIS A 7 -4.42 11.19 -4.62
C HIS A 7 -4.22 12.08 -3.39
N THR A 8 -5.14 12.03 -2.43
CA THR A 8 -5.03 12.77 -1.16
C THR A 8 -3.81 12.33 -0.36
N PHE A 9 -3.56 11.02 -0.24
CA PHE A 9 -2.36 10.50 0.42
C PHE A 9 -1.07 11.02 -0.24
N LYS A 10 -1.00 11.00 -1.57
CA LYS A 10 0.15 11.54 -2.34
C LYS A 10 0.37 13.03 -2.12
N MET A 11 -0.70 13.81 -1.95
CA MET A 11 -0.60 15.25 -1.64
C MET A 11 -0.09 15.48 -0.23
N LEU A 12 -0.62 14.77 0.77
CA LEU A 12 -0.23 14.92 2.17
C LEU A 12 1.23 14.48 2.40
N LYS A 13 1.70 13.42 1.72
CA LYS A 13 3.09 12.91 1.85
C LYS A 13 4.16 13.90 1.36
N ARG A 14 3.78 14.98 0.65
CA ARG A 14 4.69 16.03 0.16
C ARG A 14 4.92 17.17 1.16
N ILE A 15 4.20 17.19 2.28
CA ILE A 15 4.36 18.23 3.30
C ILE A 15 5.61 17.92 4.11
N GLU A 16 6.62 18.80 4.09
CA GLU A 16 7.76 18.72 4.99
C GLU A 16 7.33 19.14 6.40
N ASN A 17 7.62 18.30 7.41
CA ASN A 17 7.20 18.46 8.81
C ASN A 17 5.68 18.60 8.98
N PRO A 18 4.89 17.55 8.67
CA PRO A 18 3.44 17.56 8.86
C PRO A 18 3.07 17.76 10.33
N SER A 19 1.93 18.40 10.59
CA SER A 19 1.37 18.46 11.94
C SER A 19 0.98 17.04 12.42
N PRO A 20 0.85 16.80 13.73
CA PRO A 20 0.44 15.50 14.26
C PRO A 20 -0.85 14.97 13.62
N GLU A 21 -1.84 15.83 13.40
CA GLU A 21 -3.12 15.45 12.79
C GLU A 21 -2.96 15.04 11.32
N VAL A 22 -2.03 15.67 10.60
CA VAL A 22 -1.69 15.31 9.22
C VAL A 22 -0.94 13.98 9.20
N GLN A 23 -0.07 13.74 10.19
CA GLN A 23 0.65 12.47 10.34
C GLN A 23 -0.31 11.32 10.65
N ASP A 24 -1.24 11.50 11.58
CA ASP A 24 -2.27 10.51 11.91
C ASP A 24 -3.15 10.18 10.68
N SER A 25 -3.47 11.21 9.89
CA SER A 25 -4.22 11.05 8.64
C SER A 25 -3.43 10.28 7.58
N LEU A 26 -2.11 10.53 7.48
CA LEU A 26 -1.21 9.77 6.61
C LEU A 26 -1.15 8.30 7.04
N ASP A 27 -1.01 8.03 8.34
CA ASP A 27 -0.92 6.66 8.86
C ASP A 27 -2.22 5.89 8.62
N PHE A 28 -3.37 6.51 8.88
CA PHE A 28 -4.69 5.93 8.60
C PHE A 28 -4.89 5.62 7.11
N LEU A 29 -4.58 6.57 6.23
CA LEU A 29 -4.71 6.38 4.79
C LEU A 29 -3.74 5.32 4.27
N GLY A 30 -2.49 5.32 4.76
CA GLY A 30 -1.47 4.33 4.41
C GLY A 30 -1.91 2.91 4.76
N GLN A 31 -2.50 2.71 5.93
CA GLN A 31 -3.02 1.40 6.34
C GLN A 31 -4.23 0.97 5.50
N SER A 32 -5.19 1.87 5.26
CA SER A 32 -6.34 1.60 4.38
C SER A 32 -5.95 1.23 2.95
N ILE A 33 -4.88 1.85 2.42
CA ILE A 33 -4.33 1.54 1.10
C ILE A 33 -3.72 0.14 1.08
N LYS A 34 -2.94 -0.22 2.10
CA LYS A 34 -2.33 -1.56 2.23
C LYS A 34 -3.38 -2.66 2.35
N ASP A 35 -4.42 -2.44 3.15
CA ASP A 35 -5.50 -3.40 3.32
C ASP A 35 -6.24 -3.64 2.00
N LYS A 36 -6.54 -2.57 1.24
CA LYS A 36 -7.14 -2.70 -0.11
C LYS A 36 -6.21 -3.35 -1.14
N ALA A 37 -4.91 -3.06 -1.08
CA ALA A 37 -3.91 -3.68 -1.96
C ALA A 37 -3.88 -5.21 -1.79
N ARG A 38 -4.10 -5.69 -0.57
CA ARG A 38 -4.14 -7.11 -0.23
C ARG A 38 -5.33 -7.82 -0.87
N ASP A 39 -6.45 -7.13 -0.99
CA ASP A 39 -7.71 -7.68 -1.49
C ASP A 39 -7.81 -7.65 -3.03
N SER A 40 -6.97 -6.86 -3.72
CA SER A 40 -7.08 -6.65 -5.18
C SER A 40 -5.73 -6.41 -5.85
N ILE A 41 -5.27 -7.42 -6.62
CA ILE A 41 -4.05 -7.36 -7.43
C ILE A 41 -4.11 -6.23 -8.48
N HIS A 42 -5.30 -5.90 -8.96
CA HIS A 42 -5.48 -4.89 -10.01
C HIS A 42 -5.21 -3.47 -9.49
N ASP A 43 -5.36 -3.26 -8.19
CA ASP A 43 -5.10 -1.98 -7.53
C ASP A 43 -3.60 -1.76 -7.22
N LEU A 44 -2.79 -2.82 -7.25
CA LEU A 44 -1.35 -2.78 -6.93
C LEU A 44 -0.55 -1.83 -7.82
N MET A 45 -0.83 -1.81 -9.13
CA MET A 45 -0.13 -0.91 -10.07
C MET A 45 -0.33 0.57 -9.73
N TYR A 46 -1.56 0.96 -9.38
CA TYR A 46 -1.89 2.34 -9.07
C TYR A 46 -1.41 2.73 -7.66
N ILE A 47 -1.36 1.76 -6.75
CA ILE A 47 -0.79 1.91 -5.41
C ILE A 47 0.74 2.11 -5.48
N GLY A 48 1.48 1.36 -6.30
CA GLY A 48 2.92 1.56 -6.47
C GLY A 48 3.33 2.96 -6.91
N ASP A 49 2.50 3.60 -7.72
CA ASP A 49 2.72 4.97 -8.21
C ASP A 49 2.50 6.05 -7.12
N VAL A 50 1.98 5.65 -5.96
CA VAL A 50 1.56 6.52 -4.85
C VAL A 50 2.39 6.29 -3.59
N ILE A 51 2.63 5.03 -3.20
CA ILE A 51 3.50 4.70 -2.04
C ILE A 51 4.99 4.65 -2.42
N GLY A 52 5.31 4.34 -3.68
CA GLY A 52 6.66 4.14 -4.17
C GLY A 52 6.86 2.69 -4.62
N TYR A 53 7.59 2.50 -5.73
CA TYR A 53 7.79 1.17 -6.32
C TYR A 53 8.53 0.21 -5.39
N ASP A 54 9.38 0.71 -4.49
CA ASP A 54 10.13 -0.11 -3.52
C ASP A 54 9.20 -0.76 -2.49
N GLU A 55 8.28 0.02 -1.89
CA GLU A 55 7.29 -0.48 -0.92
C GLU A 55 6.28 -1.44 -1.56
N LEU A 56 5.91 -1.20 -2.83
CA LEU A 56 5.09 -2.13 -3.61
C LEU A 56 5.84 -3.43 -3.91
N GLN A 57 7.13 -3.35 -4.26
CA GLN A 57 7.94 -4.50 -4.60
C GLN A 57 8.12 -5.44 -3.41
N ASP A 58 8.28 -4.89 -2.20
CA ASP A 58 8.37 -5.69 -0.98
C ASP A 58 7.03 -6.37 -0.64
N SER A 59 5.91 -5.65 -0.79
CA SER A 59 4.57 -6.23 -0.62
C SER A 59 4.30 -7.38 -1.62
N LEU A 60 4.72 -7.21 -2.87
CA LEU A 60 4.63 -8.25 -3.91
C LEU A 60 5.52 -9.46 -3.61
N LYS A 61 6.75 -9.24 -3.11
CA LYS A 61 7.64 -10.33 -2.68
C LYS A 61 7.03 -11.15 -1.55
N GLU A 62 6.40 -10.50 -0.56
CA GLU A 62 5.70 -11.21 0.51
C GLU A 62 4.56 -12.06 -0.03
N MET A 63 3.77 -11.52 -0.96
CA MET A 63 2.68 -12.25 -1.62
C MET A 63 3.18 -13.46 -2.42
N VAL A 64 4.26 -13.30 -3.18
CA VAL A 64 4.90 -14.40 -3.91
C VAL A 64 5.44 -15.47 -2.96
N ASN A 65 6.03 -15.06 -1.84
CA ASN A 65 6.54 -15.98 -0.82
C ASN A 65 5.40 -16.75 -0.13
N PHE A 66 4.27 -16.08 0.15
CA PHE A 66 3.07 -16.73 0.68
C PHE A 66 2.53 -17.80 -0.29
N LEU A 67 2.40 -17.47 -1.57
CA LEU A 67 1.94 -18.42 -2.59
C LEU A 67 2.90 -19.60 -2.77
N LYS A 68 4.22 -19.37 -2.73
CA LYS A 68 5.23 -20.43 -2.75
C LYS A 68 5.11 -21.37 -1.55
N LYS A 69 4.88 -20.82 -0.34
CA LYS A 69 4.66 -21.62 0.88
C LYS A 69 3.38 -22.46 0.79
N MET A 70 2.31 -21.93 0.19
CA MET A 70 1.07 -22.68 -0.05
C MET A 70 1.26 -23.82 -1.04
N LYS A 71 2.08 -23.62 -2.08
CA LYS A 71 2.40 -24.64 -3.09
C LYS A 71 3.25 -25.80 -2.53
N ASN A 72 4.00 -25.54 -1.45
CA ASN A 72 4.88 -26.51 -0.79
C ASN A 72 4.27 -27.12 0.47
N LYS A 73 2.99 -26.90 0.78
CA LYS A 73 2.30 -27.68 1.82
C LYS A 73 2.08 -29.11 1.29
N PRO A 74 2.62 -30.15 1.94
CA PRO A 74 2.18 -31.52 1.68
C PRO A 74 0.69 -31.60 2.04
N GLN A 75 -0.09 -32.27 1.20
CA GLN A 75 -1.47 -32.66 1.51
C GLN A 75 -1.52 -33.52 2.77
#